data_AF-E3L1Q0-F1
#
_entry.id   AF-E3L1Q0-F1
#
_cell.length_a   1.000
_cell.length_b   1.000
_cell.length_c   1.000
_cell.angle_alpha   90.00
_cell.angle_beta   90.00
_cell.angle_gamma   90.00
#
_symmetry.space_group_name_H-M   'P 1'
#
loop_
_entity.id
_entity.type
_entity.pdbx_description
1 polymer ?
#
loop_
_entity_poly.entity_id
_entity_poly.type
_entity_poly.pdbx_seq_one_letter_code
_entity_poly.pdbx_strand_id
1 'polypeptide(L)'
;MYKEFRELSRVDAAQACYQDMASRHRARFRSIQILRIAEIEKASDVRRPNIKQLLVPKLRFPLPHRVVKYRSKFLATRPSTFY
;
A
#
# COMPACT_ATOMS: atom_id res chain seq x y z
N MET A 1 5.28 17.87 -6.49
CA MET A 1 4.03 17.08 -6.34
C MET A 1 3.80 16.81 -4.86
N TYR A 2 2.57 16.96 -4.35
CA TYR A 2 2.23 16.60 -2.97
C TYR A 2 1.65 15.18 -2.94
N LYS A 3 2.17 14.29 -2.10
CA LYS A 3 1.71 12.90 -1.94
C LYS A 3 1.61 12.60 -0.45
N GLU A 4 0.64 11.77 -0.11
CA GLU A 4 0.44 11.24 1.24
C GLU A 4 0.57 9.73 1.15
N PHE A 5 1.18 9.11 2.17
CA PHE A 5 1.36 7.67 2.29
C PHE A 5 1.02 7.25 3.73
N ARG A 6 0.58 6.01 3.92
CA ARG A 6 0.34 5.43 5.23
C ARG A 6 1.31 4.26 5.40
N GLU A 7 2.42 4.53 6.09
CA GLU A 7 3.51 3.57 6.32
C GLU A 7 3.93 3.59 7.80
N LEU A 8 4.74 2.62 8.20
CA LEU A 8 5.21 2.48 9.58
C LEU A 8 6.36 3.43 9.93
N SER A 9 7.14 3.87 8.93
CA SER A 9 8.27 4.78 9.12
C SER A 9 8.38 5.81 7.99
N ARG A 10 9.11 6.90 8.25
CA ARG A 10 9.42 7.92 7.24
C ARG A 10 10.27 7.39 6.09
N VAL A 11 11.10 6.37 6.36
CA VAL A 11 11.94 5.72 5.34
C VAL A 11 11.07 4.89 4.39
N ASP A 12 10.14 4.11 4.95
CA ASP A 12 9.19 3.32 4.15
C ASP A 12 8.28 4.23 3.32
N ALA A 13 7.84 5.36 3.88
CA ALA A 13 7.06 6.37 3.15
C ALA A 13 7.86 6.96 1.96
N ALA A 14 9.17 7.19 2.13
CA ALA A 14 10.03 7.63 1.03
C ALA A 14 10.13 6.55 -0.05
N GLN A 15 10.34 5.29 0.34
CA GLN A 15 10.40 4.16 -0.58
C GLN A 15 9.08 3.99 -1.37
N ALA A 16 7.94 4.03 -0.69
CA ALA A 16 6.63 4.00 -1.33
C ALA A 16 6.46 5.15 -2.34
N CYS A 17 6.94 6.36 -2.01
CA CYS A 17 6.95 7.50 -2.92
C CYS A 17 7.74 7.21 -4.21
N TYR A 18 8.94 6.64 -4.09
CA TYR A 18 9.74 6.28 -5.27
C TYR A 18 9.06 5.22 -6.14
N GLN A 19 8.44 4.20 -5.53
CA GLN A 19 7.70 3.16 -6.28
C GLN A 19 6.44 3.71 -6.96
N ASP A 20 5.69 4.58 -6.27
CA ASP A 20 4.50 5.22 -6.80
C ASP A 20 4.81 6.11 -8.02
N MET A 21 5.91 6.87 -7.93
CA MET A 21 6.39 7.72 -9.02
C MET A 21 6.96 6.91 -10.20
N ALA A 22 7.66 5.82 -9.93
CA ALA A 22 8.16 4.91 -10.97
C ALA A 22 7.01 4.24 -11.73
N SER A 23 5.96 3.78 -11.04
CA SER A 23 4.83 3.08 -11.67
C SER A 23 3.93 4.00 -12.49
N ARG A 24 3.53 5.15 -11.94
CA ARG A 24 2.53 6.04 -12.57
C ARG A 24 3.13 7.05 -13.53
N HIS A 25 4.34 7.50 -13.26
CA HIS A 25 4.98 8.58 -13.99
C HIS A 25 6.29 8.16 -14.66
N ARG A 26 6.68 6.88 -14.54
CA ARG A 26 7.94 6.34 -15.08
C ARG A 26 9.17 7.15 -14.64
N ALA A 27 9.06 7.83 -13.50
CA ALA A 27 10.13 8.64 -12.96
C ALA A 27 11.20 7.74 -12.34
N ARG A 28 12.46 7.96 -12.71
CA ARG A 28 13.60 7.25 -12.11
C ARG A 28 13.93 7.85 -10.76
N PHE A 29 14.52 7.06 -9.88
CA PHE A 29 14.93 7.49 -8.53
C PHE A 29 15.78 8.77 -8.55
N ARG A 30 16.75 8.84 -9.46
CA ARG A 30 17.65 10.00 -9.63
C ARG A 30 16.94 11.29 -10.08
N SER A 31 15.75 11.17 -10.66
CA SER A 31 14.97 12.29 -11.19
C SER A 31 13.97 12.84 -10.19
N ILE A 32 13.85 12.25 -8.99
CA ILE A 32 12.90 12.64 -7.96
C ILE A 32 13.68 13.30 -6.81
N GLN A 33 13.26 14.50 -6.43
CA GLN A 33 13.77 15.19 -5.25
C GLN A 33 12.63 15.38 -4.25
N ILE A 34 12.86 14.94 -3.01
CA ILE A 34 11.89 15.05 -1.93
C ILE A 34 12.22 16.33 -1.14
N LEU A 35 11.30 17.30 -1.17
CA LEU A 35 11.50 18.59 -0.47
C LEU A 35 11.32 18.47 1.04
N ARG A 36 10.27 17.75 1.48
CA ARG A 36 9.97 17.54 2.91
C ARG A 36 9.14 16.29 3.09
N ILE A 37 9.46 15.53 4.13
CA ILE A 37 8.62 14.46 4.66
C ILE A 37 8.16 14.90 6.03
N ALA A 38 6.86 14.93 6.26
CA ALA A 38 6.27 15.28 7.55
C ALA A 38 5.16 14.28 7.87
N GLU A 39 5.08 13.88 9.13
CA GLU A 39 3.97 13.07 9.63
C GLU A 39 2.75 13.97 9.85
N ILE A 40 1.56 13.42 9.60
CA ILE A 40 0.29 14.11 9.80
C ILE A 40 -0.30 13.60 11.10
N GLU A 41 -0.40 14.47 12.11
CA GLU A 41 -0.90 14.09 13.44
C GLU A 41 -2.43 13.94 13.48
N LYS A 42 -3.16 14.80 12.75
CA LYS A 42 -4.62 14.85 12.77
C LYS A 42 -5.21 14.14 11.56
N ALA A 43 -6.15 13.24 11.80
CA ALA A 43 -6.87 12.53 10.74
C ALA A 43 -7.70 13.47 9.82
N SER A 44 -8.08 14.65 10.31
CA SER A 44 -8.79 15.68 9.52
C SER A 44 -7.95 16.27 8.39
N ASP A 45 -6.62 16.28 8.56
CA ASP A 45 -5.71 17.01 7.69
C ASP A 45 -5.28 16.16 6.49
N VAL A 46 -5.68 14.89 6.46
CA VAL A 46 -5.46 13.96 5.34
C VAL A 46 -6.35 14.33 4.16
N ARG A 47 -5.74 14.70 3.03
CA ARG A 47 -6.44 15.21 1.84
C ARG A 47 -6.69 14.12 0.80
N ARG A 48 -5.90 13.04 0.78
CA ARG A 48 -6.02 11.99 -0.26
C ARG A 48 -7.15 11.01 0.07
N PRO A 49 -8.14 10.83 -0.84
CA PRO A 49 -9.31 9.99 -0.58
C PRO A 49 -8.95 8.52 -0.32
N ASN A 50 -7.94 7.99 -1.03
CA ASN A 50 -7.48 6.60 -0.89
C ASN A 50 -6.92 6.28 0.50
N ILE A 51 -6.41 7.28 1.22
CA ILE A 51 -5.93 7.12 2.60
C ILE A 51 -7.06 7.42 3.58
N LYS A 52 -7.89 8.43 3.28
CA LYS A 52 -9.04 8.81 4.12
C LYS A 52 -9.99 7.65 4.38
N GLN A 53 -10.24 6.79 3.39
CA GLN A 53 -11.08 5.58 3.56
C GLN A 53 -10.54 4.59 4.60
N LEU A 54 -9.22 4.57 4.86
CA LEU A 54 -8.57 3.64 5.78
C LEU A 54 -8.53 4.14 7.23
N LEU A 55 -9.02 5.36 7.49
CA LEU A 55 -9.04 5.98 8.82
C LEU A 55 -10.34 5.71 9.59
N VAL A 56 -11.31 5.03 8.96
CA VAL A 56 -12.60 4.73 9.58
C VAL A 56 -12.43 3.68 10.69
N PRO A 57 -12.92 3.94 11.92
CA PRO A 57 -12.85 2.96 13.00
C PRO A 57 -13.69 1.72 12.68
N LYS A 58 -13.21 0.54 13.09
CA LYS A 58 -13.87 -0.77 12.85
C LYS A 58 -14.04 -1.13 11.37
N LEU A 59 -13.21 -0.58 10.49
CA LEU A 59 -13.17 -0.96 9.07
C LEU A 59 -12.85 -2.46 8.92
N ARG A 60 -13.64 -3.16 8.12
CA ARG A 60 -13.48 -4.59 7.82
C ARG A 60 -13.53 -4.81 6.32
N PHE A 61 -12.66 -5.66 5.82
CA PHE A 61 -12.67 -6.09 4.43
C PHE A 61 -13.01 -7.58 4.40
N PRO A 62 -13.94 -8.02 3.53
CA PRO A 62 -14.11 -9.44 3.27
C PRO A 62 -12.81 -9.99 2.67
N LEU A 63 -12.51 -11.27 2.93
CA LEU A 63 -11.41 -11.98 2.28
C LEU A 63 -11.99 -12.84 1.14
N PRO A 64 -12.13 -12.30 -0.09
CA PRO A 64 -12.82 -13.01 -1.17
C PRO A 64 -12.02 -14.19 -1.74
N HIS A 65 -10.69 -14.17 -1.59
CA HIS A 65 -9.81 -15.17 -2.17
C HIS A 65 -8.62 -15.44 -1.26
N ARG A 66 -8.38 -16.70 -0.93
CA ARG A 66 -7.22 -17.14 -0.13
C ARG A 66 -6.26 -17.93 -1.01
N VAL A 67 -5.00 -17.50 -1.07
CA VAL A 67 -3.94 -18.23 -1.78
C VAL A 67 -3.29 -19.21 -0.82
N VAL A 68 -3.53 -20.51 -1.02
CA VAL A 68 -2.83 -21.57 -0.30
C VAL A 68 -1.59 -21.98 -1.10
N LYS A 69 -0.41 -21.96 -0.47
CA LYS A 69 0.85 -22.34 -1.10
C LYS A 69 1.16 -23.80 -0.80
N TYR A 70 1.31 -24.61 -1.84
CA TYR A 70 1.69 -26.02 -1.72
C TYR A 70 3.14 -26.20 -2.19
N ARG A 71 3.91 -27.04 -1.49
CA ARG A 71 5.29 -27.35 -1.88
C ARG A 71 5.38 -28.34 -3.05
N SER A 72 4.39 -29.23 -3.16
CA SER A 72 4.33 -30.22 -4.25
C SER A 72 3.78 -29.59 -5.53
N LYS A 73 4.32 -30.00 -6.69
CA LYS A 73 3.82 -29.59 -8.01
C LYS A 73 2.47 -30.20 -8.35
N PHE A 74 2.20 -31.39 -7.80
CA PHE A 74 0.96 -32.13 -8.02
C PHE A 74 0.30 -32.46 -6.68
N LEU A 75 -1.03 -32.46 -6.68
CA LEU A 75 -1.88 -32.78 -5.54
C LEU A 75 -3.03 -33.65 -6.03
N ALA A 76 -3.45 -34.61 -5.20
CA ALA A 76 -4.59 -35.48 -5.49
C ALA A 76 -5.93 -34.73 -5.39
N THR A 77 -5.99 -33.65 -4.60
CA THR A 77 -7.19 -32.85 -4.35
C THR A 77 -7.07 -31.47 -4.98
N ARG A 78 -8.17 -30.98 -5.57
CA ARG A 78 -8.23 -29.63 -6.13
C ARG A 78 -8.14 -28.58 -5.01
N PRO A 79 -7.34 -27.52 -5.18
CA PRO A 79 -7.32 -26.41 -4.24
C PRO A 79 -8.66 -25.67 -4.28
N SER A 80 -9.09 -25.12 -3.15
CA SER A 80 -10.26 -24.26 -3.08
C SER A 80 -9.90 -22.94 -2.40
N THR A 81 -10.61 -21.88 -2.81
CA THR A 81 -10.40 -20.51 -2.35
C THR A 81 -11.35 -20.13 -1.21
N PHE A 82 -12.34 -20.98 -0.94
CA PHE A 82 -13.41 -20.82 0.04
C PHE A 82 -13.40 -22.02 0.98
N TYR A 83 -13.41 -21.75 2.29
CA TYR A 83 -13.61 -22.69 3.39
C TYR A 83 -14.38 -21.97 4.49
#